data_AF-A0A7S3TWL1-F1
#
_entry.id   AF-A0A7S3TWL1-F1
#
_cell.length_a   1.000
_cell.length_b   1.000
_cell.length_c   1.000
_cell.angle_alpha   90.00
_cell.angle_beta   90.00
_cell.angle_gamma   90.00
#
_symmetry.space_group_name_H-M   'P 1'
#
loop_
_entity.id
_entity.type
_entity.pdbx_description
1 polymer ?
#
loop_
_entity_poly.entity_id
_entity_poly.type
_entity_poly.pdbx_seq_one_letter_code
_entity_poly.pdbx_strand_id
1 'polypeptide(L)'
;MPSSRALFLRGFGGVWLCAFTSYYLQFPGLYGSDGLLPAGPAWRSSERVPFADRPSLLLFLGTEDDVDVALELISLIGVLVSASVLAGVLHASLFALLHLLYLTLFLAGPTFLAFQWDIFLLETGFMAIFYAPFGATVRDIDVIGHPMAWVLRVQWVKFMLCSGAVKVFSQGPTWRELTALEFHFASTCLPTAEAWLFHSLPPALLRAGVAFMFVCELIAPWLLLLPVTPVRRVGVLVQVAFQALIQLSGITTGLTCTLASSSSRLGRRTRPRSPPGGRPAGWSPACWRLPSRGSSSGGRGSEARSARCPRSARSASRGHASFQSPWSGRRSRRARGRWRR
;
A
#
# COMPACT_ATOMS: atom_id res chain seq x y z
N MET A 1 -12.51 12.34 30.59
CA MET A 1 -11.74 11.50 29.64
C MET A 1 -12.61 11.27 28.42
N PRO A 2 -12.07 11.24 27.19
CA PRO A 2 -12.88 10.93 26.01
C PRO A 2 -13.51 9.54 26.16
N SER A 3 -14.78 9.39 25.77
CA SER A 3 -15.44 8.08 25.76
C SER A 3 -14.75 7.11 24.80
N SER A 4 -14.93 5.80 25.02
CA SER A 4 -14.34 4.75 24.18
C SER A 4 -14.69 4.92 22.69
N ARG A 5 -15.91 5.38 22.41
CA ARG A 5 -16.39 5.72 21.07
C ARG A 5 -15.60 6.87 20.45
N ALA A 6 -15.41 7.97 21.18
CA ALA A 6 -14.61 9.10 20.71
C ALA A 6 -13.16 8.69 20.47
N LEU A 7 -12.56 7.90 21.36
CA LEU A 7 -11.20 7.41 21.23
C LEU A 7 -11.03 6.55 19.98
N PHE A 8 -11.97 5.63 19.72
CA PHE A 8 -11.99 4.83 18.51
C PHE A 8 -12.07 5.70 17.25
N LEU A 9 -13.04 6.61 17.17
CA LEU A 9 -13.24 7.46 15.99
C LEU A 9 -12.04 8.38 15.72
N ARG A 10 -11.43 8.95 16.76
CA ARG A 10 -10.20 9.77 16.62
C ARG A 10 -9.02 8.92 16.18
N GLY A 11 -8.80 7.76 16.81
CA GLY A 11 -7.74 6.84 16.42
C GLY A 11 -7.89 6.37 14.98
N PHE A 12 -9.12 6.09 14.56
CA PHE A 12 -9.44 5.72 13.19
C PHE A 12 -9.20 6.86 12.19
N GLY A 13 -9.45 8.12 12.57
CA GLY A 13 -8.98 9.30 11.82
C GLY A 13 -7.46 9.33 11.62
N GLY A 14 -6.69 8.89 12.61
CA GLY A 14 -5.25 8.70 12.49
C GLY A 14 -4.86 7.61 11.48
N VAL A 15 -5.60 6.49 11.46
CA VAL A 15 -5.40 5.42 10.47
C VAL A 15 -5.69 5.93 9.06
N TRP A 16 -6.79 6.67 8.86
CA TRP A 16 -7.11 7.30 7.59
C TRP A 16 -6.01 8.27 7.15
N LEU A 17 -5.52 9.10 8.07
CA LEU A 17 -4.43 10.04 7.79
C LEU A 17 -3.18 9.30 7.28
N CYS A 18 -2.77 8.24 7.98
CA CYS A 18 -1.65 7.40 7.54
C CYS A 18 -1.91 6.78 6.16
N ALA A 19 -3.12 6.28 5.89
CA ALA A 19 -3.47 5.65 4.62
C ALA A 19 -3.43 6.64 3.45
N PHE A 20 -4.06 7.82 3.59
CA PHE A 20 -4.05 8.84 2.54
C PHE A 20 -2.67 9.45 2.31
N THR A 21 -1.91 9.72 3.38
CA THR A 21 -0.52 10.19 3.23
C THR A 21 0.37 9.15 2.58
N SER A 22 0.23 7.88 2.97
CA SER A 22 0.97 6.76 2.37
C SER A 22 0.67 6.64 0.87
N TYR A 23 -0.61 6.74 0.48
CA TYR A 23 -1.01 6.72 -0.92
C TYR A 23 -0.47 7.94 -1.68
N TYR A 24 -0.62 9.15 -1.15
CA TYR A 24 -0.13 10.39 -1.79
C TYR A 24 1.35 10.32 -2.14
N LEU A 25 2.18 9.77 -1.26
CA LEU A 25 3.63 9.62 -1.50
C LEU A 25 3.97 8.55 -2.54
N GLN A 26 3.16 7.49 -2.65
CA GLN A 26 3.42 6.36 -3.56
C GLN A 26 2.75 6.52 -4.93
N PHE A 27 1.67 7.31 -4.99
CA PHE A 27 0.82 7.47 -6.16
C PHE A 27 1.62 7.83 -7.44
N PRO A 28 2.54 8.82 -7.44
CA PRO A 28 3.25 9.21 -8.66
C PRO A 28 4.06 8.06 -9.27
N GLY A 29 4.67 7.20 -8.44
CA GLY A 29 5.47 6.07 -8.91
C GLY A 29 4.64 4.84 -9.28
N LEU A 30 3.46 4.66 -8.70
CA LEU A 30 2.61 3.50 -8.95
C LEU A 30 1.59 3.75 -10.06
N TYR A 31 0.76 4.78 -9.89
CA TYR A 31 -0.46 5.00 -10.68
C TYR A 31 -0.46 6.28 -11.50
N GLY A 32 0.52 7.16 -11.31
CA GLY A 32 0.69 8.33 -12.16
C GLY A 32 0.92 7.96 -13.63
N SER A 33 0.79 8.94 -14.51
CA SER A 33 1.05 8.82 -15.95
C SER A 33 2.42 8.21 -16.29
N ASP A 34 3.46 8.55 -15.53
CA ASP A 34 4.81 7.98 -15.63
C ASP A 34 5.07 6.80 -14.66
N GLY A 35 4.02 6.30 -14.01
CA GLY A 35 4.09 5.23 -13.00
C GLY A 35 4.20 3.83 -13.61
N LEU A 36 4.39 2.84 -12.73
CA LEU A 36 4.47 1.42 -13.14
C LEU A 36 3.18 0.91 -13.79
N LEU A 37 2.02 1.38 -13.32
CA LEU A 37 0.71 1.00 -13.82
C LEU A 37 -0.19 2.23 -13.92
N PRO A 38 -0.08 3.04 -14.99
CA PRO A 38 -0.83 4.28 -15.11
C PRO A 38 -2.35 4.08 -14.99
N ALA A 39 -2.98 4.80 -14.06
CA ALA A 39 -4.41 4.67 -13.78
C ALA A 39 -5.28 5.26 -14.90
N GLY A 40 -4.81 6.31 -15.58
CA GLY A 40 -5.55 6.99 -16.65
C GLY A 40 -6.05 6.05 -17.76
N PRO A 41 -5.17 5.31 -18.46
CA PRO A 41 -5.58 4.36 -19.51
C PRO A 41 -6.54 3.27 -19.02
N ALA A 42 -6.31 2.74 -17.80
CA ALA A 42 -7.17 1.73 -17.20
C ALA A 42 -8.57 2.30 -16.89
N TRP A 43 -8.64 3.54 -16.40
CA TRP A 43 -9.89 4.24 -16.12
C TRP A 43 -10.69 4.53 -17.39
N ARG A 44 -10.02 5.00 -18.47
CA ARG A 44 -10.62 5.26 -19.79
C ARG A 44 -11.38 4.05 -20.35
N SER A 45 -10.85 2.85 -20.15
CA SER A 45 -11.53 1.62 -20.60
C SER A 45 -12.85 1.34 -19.88
N SER A 46 -13.10 2.04 -18.76
CA SER A 46 -14.18 1.79 -17.82
C SER A 46 -15.16 2.95 -17.63
N GLU A 47 -14.97 4.10 -18.29
CA GLU A 47 -15.83 5.30 -18.16
C GLU A 47 -17.30 5.08 -18.54
N ARG A 48 -17.61 3.98 -19.23
CA ARG A 48 -18.98 3.63 -19.65
C ARG A 48 -19.77 2.88 -18.57
N VAL A 49 -19.21 2.73 -17.38
CA VAL A 49 -19.82 1.97 -16.29
C VAL A 49 -20.65 2.92 -15.41
N PRO A 50 -21.93 2.61 -15.13
CA PRO A 50 -22.76 3.41 -14.23
C PRO A 50 -22.15 3.54 -12.83
N PHE A 51 -22.40 4.66 -12.14
CA PHE A 51 -21.96 4.87 -10.75
C PHE A 51 -22.41 3.75 -9.80
N ALA A 52 -23.58 3.15 -10.04
CA ALA A 52 -24.08 2.03 -9.24
C ALA A 52 -23.17 0.80 -9.29
N ASP A 53 -22.49 0.57 -10.41
CA ASP A 53 -21.59 -0.56 -10.61
C ASP A 53 -20.15 -0.21 -10.20
N ARG A 54 -19.77 1.08 -10.27
CA ARG A 54 -18.45 1.57 -9.87
C ARG A 54 -18.55 2.93 -9.14
N PRO A 55 -18.85 2.93 -7.83
CA PRO A 55 -19.05 4.16 -7.06
C PRO A 55 -17.73 4.88 -6.81
N SER A 56 -17.34 5.74 -7.75
CA SER A 56 -16.06 6.45 -7.77
C SER A 56 -16.27 7.91 -8.12
N LEU A 57 -15.59 8.81 -7.41
CA LEU A 57 -15.62 10.24 -7.69
C LEU A 57 -14.92 10.60 -9.01
N LEU A 58 -14.06 9.71 -9.54
CA LEU A 58 -13.42 9.92 -10.84
C LEU A 58 -14.42 9.97 -12.00
N LEU A 59 -15.64 9.43 -11.84
CA LEU A 59 -16.70 9.59 -12.84
C LEU A 59 -17.18 11.04 -12.99
N PHE A 60 -16.95 11.88 -11.97
CA PHE A 60 -17.35 13.29 -11.94
C PHE A 60 -16.17 14.25 -12.05
N LEU A 61 -15.00 13.85 -11.52
CA LEU A 61 -13.79 14.68 -11.43
C LEU A 61 -12.74 14.35 -12.50
N GLY A 62 -12.78 13.16 -13.09
CA GLY A 62 -11.80 12.72 -14.07
C GLY A 62 -12.24 13.10 -15.48
N THR A 63 -11.71 14.19 -16.02
CA THR A 63 -11.63 14.40 -17.46
C THR A 63 -10.42 13.65 -18.02
N GLU A 64 -10.46 13.30 -19.32
CA GLU A 64 -9.56 12.34 -19.98
C GLU A 64 -8.05 12.58 -19.75
N ASP A 65 -7.64 13.84 -19.52
CA ASP A 65 -6.25 14.27 -19.33
C ASP A 65 -5.84 14.55 -17.87
N ASP A 66 -6.79 14.55 -16.91
CA ASP A 66 -6.57 15.06 -15.54
C ASP A 66 -6.74 14.00 -14.43
N VAL A 67 -6.75 12.71 -14.76
CA VAL A 67 -6.92 11.62 -13.77
C VAL A 67 -5.87 11.71 -12.65
N ASP A 68 -4.63 12.06 -12.99
CA ASP A 68 -3.55 12.19 -12.01
C ASP A 68 -3.83 13.34 -11.02
N VAL A 69 -4.25 14.49 -11.53
CA VAL A 69 -4.63 15.66 -10.73
C VAL A 69 -5.82 15.34 -9.84
N ALA A 70 -6.82 14.63 -10.37
CA ALA A 70 -7.99 14.21 -9.60
C ALA A 70 -7.60 13.27 -8.44
N LEU A 71 -6.74 12.28 -8.69
CA LEU A 71 -6.25 11.36 -7.65
C LEU A 71 -5.39 12.08 -6.61
N GLU A 72 -4.58 13.04 -7.03
CA GLU A 72 -3.79 13.88 -6.12
C GLU A 72 -4.70 14.71 -5.20
N LEU A 73 -5.69 15.40 -5.78
CA LEU A 73 -6.66 16.20 -5.04
C LEU A 73 -7.48 15.37 -4.06
N ILE A 74 -7.98 14.20 -4.49
CA ILE A 74 -8.71 13.26 -3.63
C ILE A 74 -7.86 12.85 -2.43
N SER A 75 -6.57 12.56 -2.67
CA SER A 75 -5.64 12.17 -1.62
C SER A 75 -5.39 13.31 -0.63
N LEU A 76 -5.18 14.54 -1.13
CA LEU A 76 -4.95 15.71 -0.29
C LEU A 76 -6.19 16.09 0.54
N ILE A 77 -7.38 16.06 -0.06
CA ILE A 77 -8.64 16.26 0.65
C ILE A 77 -8.80 15.18 1.73
N GLY A 78 -8.49 13.92 1.40
CA GLY A 78 -8.48 12.81 2.36
C GLY A 78 -7.57 13.08 3.56
N VAL A 79 -6.35 13.58 3.33
CA VAL A 79 -5.41 13.99 4.40
C VAL A 79 -6.03 15.08 5.28
N LEU A 80 -6.56 16.16 4.69
CA LEU A 80 -7.13 17.28 5.43
C LEU A 80 -8.34 16.86 6.28
N VAL A 81 -9.26 16.09 5.69
CA VAL A 81 -10.44 15.59 6.40
C VAL A 81 -10.03 14.64 7.52
N SER A 82 -9.07 13.74 7.28
CA SER A 82 -8.55 12.82 8.29
C SER A 82 -7.92 13.56 9.47
N ALA A 83 -7.14 14.61 9.18
CA ALA A 83 -6.54 15.46 10.21
C ALA A 83 -7.61 16.16 11.07
N SER A 84 -8.71 16.62 10.47
CA SER A 84 -9.84 17.22 11.20
C SER A 84 -10.53 16.22 12.14
N VAL A 85 -10.71 14.97 11.70
CA VAL A 85 -11.29 13.89 12.52
C VAL A 85 -10.36 13.55 13.69
N LEU A 86 -9.05 13.45 13.43
CA LEU A 86 -8.03 13.24 14.46
C LEU A 86 -8.03 14.38 15.51
N ALA A 87 -8.19 15.62 15.05
CA ALA A 87 -8.32 16.81 15.89
C ALA A 87 -9.60 16.82 16.75
N GLY A 88 -10.61 16.03 16.39
CA GLY A 88 -11.82 15.81 17.20
C GLY A 88 -13.13 16.20 16.52
N VAL A 89 -13.13 16.52 15.22
CA VAL A 89 -14.37 16.76 14.47
C VAL A 89 -14.96 15.41 14.07
N LEU A 90 -15.78 14.83 14.94
CA LEU A 90 -16.27 13.45 14.82
C LEU A 90 -17.67 13.38 14.23
N HIS A 91 -17.85 13.80 12.97
CA HIS A 91 -19.17 13.83 12.31
C HIS A 91 -19.32 12.70 11.29
N ALA A 92 -20.49 12.06 11.22
CA ALA A 92 -20.76 10.95 10.30
C ALA A 92 -20.52 11.29 8.82
N SER A 93 -20.81 12.51 8.40
CA SER A 93 -20.54 12.98 7.02
C SER A 93 -19.05 12.98 6.67
N LEU A 94 -18.15 13.24 7.64
CA LEU A 94 -16.71 13.20 7.40
C LEU A 94 -16.24 11.76 7.18
N PHE A 95 -16.77 10.80 7.96
CA PHE A 95 -16.47 9.38 7.73
C PHE A 95 -17.03 8.88 6.40
N ALA A 96 -18.22 9.35 5.99
CA ALA A 96 -18.79 9.02 4.69
C ALA A 96 -17.93 9.58 3.54
N LEU A 97 -17.45 10.82 3.69
CA LEU A 97 -16.54 11.44 2.73
C LEU A 97 -15.20 10.69 2.68
N LEU A 98 -14.56 10.40 3.81
CA LEU A 98 -13.31 9.63 3.87
C LEU A 98 -13.45 8.26 3.20
N HIS A 99 -14.55 7.56 3.50
CA HIS A 99 -14.85 6.26 2.88
C HIS A 99 -14.98 6.38 1.36
N LEU A 100 -15.73 7.37 0.86
CA LEU A 100 -15.93 7.57 -0.59
C LEU A 100 -14.63 7.98 -1.30
N LEU A 101 -13.84 8.86 -0.70
CA LEU A 101 -12.53 9.28 -1.22
C LEU A 101 -11.61 8.07 -1.36
N TYR A 102 -11.47 7.26 -0.32
CA TYR A 102 -10.60 6.10 -0.37
C TYR A 102 -11.12 4.97 -1.26
N LEU A 103 -12.45 4.78 -1.31
CA LEU A 103 -13.07 3.84 -2.25
C LEU A 103 -12.76 4.23 -3.70
N THR A 104 -12.73 5.53 -3.99
CA THR A 104 -12.32 6.04 -5.30
C THR A 104 -10.87 5.65 -5.62
N LEU A 105 -9.94 5.82 -4.67
CA LEU A 105 -8.53 5.43 -4.84
C LEU A 105 -8.38 3.91 -5.04
N PHE A 106 -9.08 3.12 -4.23
CA PHE A 106 -9.10 1.66 -4.31
C PHE A 106 -9.59 1.16 -5.67
N LEU A 107 -10.67 1.77 -6.19
CA LEU A 107 -11.22 1.43 -7.50
C LEU A 107 -10.34 1.91 -8.65
N ALA A 108 -9.57 2.97 -8.48
CA ALA A 108 -8.65 3.47 -9.51
C ALA A 108 -7.46 2.52 -9.73
N GLY A 109 -6.98 1.89 -8.66
CA GLY A 109 -5.80 1.03 -8.69
C GLY A 109 -5.92 -0.18 -7.76
N PRO A 110 -6.61 -1.26 -8.17
CA PRO A 110 -6.77 -2.44 -7.33
C PRO A 110 -5.47 -3.25 -7.18
N THR A 111 -4.56 -3.22 -8.15
CA THR A 111 -3.37 -4.09 -8.17
C THR A 111 -2.48 -3.95 -6.93
N PHE A 112 -2.27 -2.72 -6.45
CA PHE A 112 -1.45 -2.42 -5.26
C PHE A 112 -2.27 -2.02 -4.03
N LEU A 113 -3.60 -1.86 -4.13
CA LEU A 113 -4.49 -1.49 -3.02
C LEU A 113 -5.49 -2.57 -2.62
N ALA A 114 -5.57 -3.71 -3.33
CA ALA A 114 -6.50 -4.78 -3.00
C ALA A 114 -5.97 -5.74 -1.92
N PHE A 115 -5.18 -5.25 -0.96
CA PHE A 115 -4.72 -6.05 0.16
C PHE A 115 -5.80 -6.16 1.24
N GLN A 116 -5.65 -7.18 2.09
CA GLN A 116 -6.62 -7.50 3.14
C GLN A 116 -6.88 -6.32 4.09
N TRP A 117 -5.85 -5.51 4.40
CA TRP A 117 -5.98 -4.35 5.29
C TRP A 117 -6.72 -3.17 4.64
N ASP A 118 -6.60 -2.97 3.33
CA ASP A 118 -7.29 -1.90 2.60
C ASP A 118 -8.79 -2.21 2.50
N ILE A 119 -9.13 -3.47 2.22
CA ILE A 119 -10.52 -3.96 2.26
C ILE A 119 -11.09 -3.80 3.68
N PHE A 120 -10.32 -4.17 4.70
CA PHE A 120 -10.73 -4.00 6.09
C PHE A 120 -10.95 -2.53 6.47
N LEU A 121 -10.10 -1.62 5.99
CA LEU A 121 -10.23 -0.18 6.18
C LEU A 121 -11.52 0.35 5.54
N LEU A 122 -11.85 -0.09 4.32
CA LEU A 122 -13.11 0.27 3.65
C LEU A 122 -14.34 -0.25 4.39
N GLU A 123 -14.35 -1.53 4.77
CA GLU A 123 -15.48 -2.14 5.49
C GLU A 123 -15.70 -1.49 6.86
N THR A 124 -14.62 -1.26 7.61
CA THR A 124 -14.67 -0.58 8.91
C THR A 124 -15.03 0.90 8.73
N GLY A 125 -14.56 1.52 7.65
CA GLY A 125 -14.91 2.87 7.20
C GLY A 125 -16.40 3.06 7.05
N PHE A 126 -17.03 2.15 6.31
CA PHE A 126 -18.48 2.14 6.12
C PHE A 126 -19.23 1.99 7.45
N MET A 127 -18.80 1.06 8.30
CA MET A 127 -19.40 0.88 9.64
C MET A 127 -19.21 2.11 10.54
N ALA A 128 -18.08 2.82 10.41
CA ALA A 128 -17.79 4.01 11.19
C ALA A 128 -18.75 5.18 10.89
N ILE A 129 -19.37 5.23 9.71
CA ILE A 129 -20.41 6.21 9.36
C ILE A 129 -21.58 6.10 10.34
N PHE A 130 -22.06 4.89 10.59
CA PHE A 130 -23.16 4.62 11.52
C PHE A 130 -22.72 4.65 12.98
N TYR A 131 -21.41 4.54 13.24
CA TYR A 131 -20.85 4.66 14.58
C TYR A 131 -20.53 6.10 14.96
N ALA A 132 -20.40 7.03 14.02
CA ALA A 132 -20.23 8.45 14.32
C ALA A 132 -21.57 9.14 14.62
N PRO A 133 -21.61 10.19 15.44
CA PRO A 133 -22.82 10.98 15.64
C PRO A 133 -23.20 11.74 14.36
N PHE A 134 -24.51 11.83 14.09
CA PHE A 134 -25.10 12.68 13.04
C PHE A 134 -25.43 14.09 13.55
N GLY A 135 -25.36 14.33 14.86
CA GLY A 135 -25.63 15.61 15.50
C GLY A 135 -24.35 16.39 15.82
N ALA A 136 -24.48 17.72 15.93
CA ALA A 136 -23.36 18.64 16.18
C ALA A 136 -22.75 18.53 17.59
N THR A 137 -23.41 17.85 18.54
CA THR A 137 -23.03 17.88 19.95
C THR A 137 -22.31 16.61 20.36
N VAL A 138 -21.04 16.75 20.76
CA VAL A 138 -20.18 15.71 21.37
C VAL A 138 -20.83 15.01 22.58
N ARG A 139 -21.88 15.59 23.17
CA ARG A 139 -22.62 15.04 24.31
C ARG A 139 -23.37 13.73 24.00
N ASP A 140 -23.67 13.42 22.73
CA ASP A 140 -24.34 12.16 22.33
C ASP A 140 -23.36 10.99 22.08
N ILE A 141 -22.05 11.20 22.28
CA ILE A 141 -21.04 10.15 22.07
C ILE A 141 -21.00 9.17 23.26
N ASP A 142 -21.56 9.53 24.40
CA ASP A 142 -21.44 8.80 25.67
C ASP A 142 -22.50 7.71 25.88
N VAL A 143 -23.31 7.37 24.87
CA VAL A 143 -24.27 6.26 24.97
C VAL A 143 -23.52 4.93 25.06
N ILE A 144 -23.48 4.37 26.27
CA ILE A 144 -22.94 3.04 26.54
C ILE A 144 -23.78 2.01 25.76
N GLY A 145 -23.11 1.11 25.03
CA GLY A 145 -23.78 -0.03 24.40
C GLY A 145 -24.30 0.20 22.98
N HIS A 146 -23.77 1.18 22.24
CA HIS A 146 -24.15 1.38 20.83
C HIS A 146 -24.03 0.09 20.00
N PRO A 147 -25.05 -0.31 19.22
CA PRO A 147 -25.09 -1.60 18.52
C PRO A 147 -23.92 -1.80 17.55
N MET A 148 -23.47 -0.73 16.90
CA MET A 148 -22.30 -0.78 16.00
C MET A 148 -21.00 -1.20 16.72
N ALA A 149 -20.88 -1.03 18.05
CA ALA A 149 -19.73 -1.53 18.78
C ALA A 149 -19.67 -3.07 18.79
N TRP A 150 -20.81 -3.75 18.66
CA TRP A 150 -20.83 -5.20 18.44
C TRP A 150 -20.45 -5.55 17.01
N VAL A 151 -20.99 -4.82 16.02
CA VAL A 151 -20.66 -5.03 14.59
C VAL A 151 -19.16 -4.84 14.34
N LEU A 152 -18.54 -3.79 14.89
CA LEU A 152 -17.10 -3.55 14.79
C LEU A 152 -16.26 -4.67 15.42
N ARG A 153 -16.74 -5.28 16.52
CA ARG A 153 -16.08 -6.45 17.12
C ARG A 153 -16.16 -7.67 16.21
N VAL A 154 -17.34 -7.94 15.65
CA VAL A 154 -17.52 -9.02 14.67
C VAL A 154 -16.65 -8.80 13.42
N GLN A 155 -16.54 -7.55 12.97
CA GLN A 155 -15.70 -7.16 11.84
C GLN A 155 -14.21 -7.44 12.12
N TRP A 156 -13.71 -7.14 13.33
CA TRP A 156 -12.36 -7.53 13.74
C TRP A 156 -12.16 -9.05 13.76
N VAL A 157 -13.15 -9.79 14.30
CA VAL A 157 -13.11 -11.26 14.31
C VAL A 157 -13.06 -11.81 12.89
N LYS A 158 -13.90 -11.31 11.99
CA LYS A 158 -13.90 -11.67 10.57
C LYS A 158 -12.51 -11.44 9.95
N PHE A 159 -11.94 -10.25 10.16
CA PHE A 159 -10.61 -9.92 9.65
C PHE A 159 -9.53 -10.90 10.11
N MET A 160 -9.46 -11.20 11.41
CA MET A 160 -8.49 -12.13 11.97
C MET A 160 -8.69 -13.56 11.48
N LEU A 161 -9.94 -14.02 11.44
CA LEU A 161 -10.27 -15.35 10.97
C LEU A 161 -9.93 -15.52 9.49
N CYS A 162 -10.24 -14.54 8.65
CA CYS A 162 -9.85 -14.56 7.23
C CYS A 162 -8.32 -14.62 7.09
N SER A 163 -7.57 -13.84 7.89
CA SER A 163 -6.09 -13.86 7.89
C SER A 163 -5.54 -15.25 8.21
N GLY A 164 -6.09 -15.93 9.22
CA GLY A 164 -5.66 -17.29 9.58
C GLY A 164 -6.16 -18.36 8.61
N ALA A 165 -7.40 -18.24 8.14
CA ALA A 165 -8.03 -19.23 7.26
C ALA A 165 -7.27 -19.38 5.94
N VAL A 166 -6.86 -18.28 5.31
CA VAL A 166 -6.09 -18.36 4.06
C VAL A 166 -4.78 -19.13 4.24
N LYS A 167 -4.14 -19.05 5.42
CA LYS A 167 -2.90 -19.79 5.73
C LYS A 167 -3.17 -21.29 5.89
N VAL A 168 -4.28 -21.65 6.56
CA VAL A 168 -4.72 -23.05 6.69
C VAL A 168 -5.10 -23.64 5.32
N PHE A 169 -5.82 -22.87 4.49
CA PHE A 169 -6.31 -23.31 3.19
C PHE A 169 -5.27 -23.21 2.07
N SER A 170 -4.15 -22.50 2.26
CA SER A 170 -3.10 -22.34 1.25
C SER A 170 -2.43 -23.66 0.83
N GLN A 171 -2.68 -24.78 1.53
CA GLN A 171 -2.11 -26.12 1.31
C GLN A 171 -0.57 -26.19 1.26
N GLY A 172 0.14 -25.08 1.48
CA GLY A 172 1.59 -25.02 1.48
C GLY A 172 2.19 -25.74 2.69
N PRO A 173 3.32 -26.46 2.51
CA PRO A 173 3.98 -27.17 3.61
C PRO A 173 4.46 -26.22 4.71
N THR A 174 4.82 -24.99 4.35
CA THR A 174 5.36 -23.97 5.28
C THR A 174 4.41 -23.62 6.44
N TRP A 175 3.10 -23.53 6.16
CA TRP A 175 2.10 -23.25 7.20
C TRP A 175 1.78 -24.49 8.04
N ARG A 176 1.79 -25.68 7.44
CA ARG A 176 1.51 -26.96 8.13
C ARG A 176 2.65 -27.38 9.04
N GLU A 177 3.89 -27.17 8.60
CA GLU A 177 5.12 -27.50 9.32
C GLU A 177 5.59 -26.37 10.26
N LEU A 178 4.84 -25.26 10.32
CA LEU A 178 5.12 -24.09 11.13
C LEU A 178 6.45 -23.38 10.78
N THR A 179 6.99 -23.61 9.58
CA THR A 179 8.27 -23.04 9.12
C THR A 179 8.11 -21.68 8.42
N ALA A 180 6.89 -21.17 8.29
CA ALA A 180 6.61 -19.93 7.55
C ALA A 180 7.44 -18.71 8.01
N LEU A 181 7.65 -18.53 9.32
CA LEU A 181 8.47 -17.42 9.84
C LEU A 181 9.96 -17.55 9.56
N GLU A 182 10.47 -18.74 9.20
CA GLU A 182 11.87 -18.94 8.79
C GLU A 182 12.17 -18.20 7.47
N PHE A 183 11.16 -18.08 6.60
CA PHE A 183 11.29 -17.39 5.31
C PHE A 183 10.69 -16.00 5.30
N HIS A 184 9.65 -15.76 6.11
CA HIS A 184 8.88 -14.51 6.12
C HIS A 184 9.78 -13.27 6.15
N PHE A 185 10.67 -13.18 7.13
CA PHE A 185 11.55 -12.03 7.34
C PHE A 185 12.59 -11.82 6.25
N ALA A 186 13.00 -12.87 5.53
CA ALA A 186 13.91 -12.75 4.40
C ALA A 186 13.18 -12.29 3.12
N SER A 187 11.88 -12.54 3.04
CA SER A 187 11.03 -12.26 1.87
C SER A 187 10.25 -10.94 1.95
N THR A 188 10.39 -10.16 3.02
CA THR A 188 9.72 -8.87 3.16
C THR A 188 10.26 -7.84 2.17
N CYS A 189 9.37 -7.10 1.50
CA CYS A 189 9.75 -6.12 0.47
C CYS A 189 10.61 -4.96 1.00
N LEU A 190 10.50 -4.63 2.29
CA LEU A 190 11.30 -3.61 2.95
C LEU A 190 12.35 -4.30 3.83
N PRO A 191 13.65 -4.26 3.47
CA PRO A 191 14.70 -4.81 4.31
C PRO A 191 14.86 -3.92 5.54
N THR A 192 14.41 -4.40 6.70
CA THR A 192 14.55 -3.71 7.99
C THR A 192 15.58 -4.41 8.86
N ALA A 193 16.23 -3.67 9.76
CA ALA A 193 17.21 -4.24 10.69
C ALA A 193 16.53 -5.25 11.65
N GLU A 194 15.27 -4.97 11.97
CA GLU A 194 14.39 -5.83 12.74
C GLU A 194 14.15 -7.15 12.02
N ALA A 195 13.78 -7.12 10.73
CA ALA A 195 13.58 -8.34 9.96
C ALA A 195 14.84 -9.23 9.97
N TRP A 196 16.04 -8.64 9.85
CA TRP A 196 17.29 -9.40 9.98
C TRP A 196 17.48 -10.03 11.37
N LEU A 197 17.18 -9.29 12.44
CA LEU A 197 17.26 -9.80 13.81
C LEU A 197 16.26 -10.93 14.05
N PHE A 198 15.02 -10.76 13.62
CA PHE A 198 13.97 -11.77 13.75
C PHE A 198 14.27 -13.01 12.89
N HIS A 199 14.83 -12.84 11.70
CA HIS A 199 15.31 -13.95 10.87
C HIS A 199 16.42 -14.76 11.56
N SER A 200 17.22 -14.12 12.40
CA SER A 200 18.34 -14.75 13.12
C SER A 200 17.89 -15.53 14.37
N LEU A 201 16.60 -15.54 14.71
CA LEU A 201 16.10 -16.27 15.88
C LEU A 201 16.17 -17.80 15.69
N PRO A 202 16.32 -18.58 16.77
CA PRO A 202 16.35 -20.03 16.68
C PRO A 202 15.06 -20.59 16.02
N PRO A 203 15.16 -21.64 15.17
CA PRO A 203 14.00 -22.20 14.46
C PRO A 203 12.83 -22.61 15.37
N ALA A 204 13.13 -23.08 16.58
CA ALA A 204 12.10 -23.43 17.56
C ALA A 204 11.23 -22.22 17.96
N LEU A 205 11.84 -21.05 18.11
CA LEU A 205 11.12 -19.82 18.46
C LEU A 205 10.29 -19.30 17.28
N LEU A 206 10.82 -19.42 16.05
CA LEU A 206 10.10 -19.07 14.83
C LEU A 206 8.87 -19.96 14.62
N ARG A 207 9.01 -21.27 14.83
CA ARG A 207 7.88 -22.22 14.77
C ARG A 207 6.84 -21.97 15.87
N ALA A 208 7.30 -21.68 17.09
CA ALA A 208 6.42 -21.26 18.17
C ALA A 208 5.68 -19.95 17.82
N GLY A 209 6.34 -19.02 17.12
CA GLY A 209 5.74 -17.79 16.60
C GLY A 209 4.61 -18.05 15.60
N VAL A 210 4.79 -19.01 14.68
CA VAL A 210 3.71 -19.41 13.75
C VAL A 210 2.54 -20.06 14.50
N ALA A 211 2.81 -20.92 15.47
CA ALA A 211 1.75 -21.50 16.31
C ALA A 211 1.00 -20.42 17.11
N PHE A 212 1.72 -19.47 17.70
CA PHE A 212 1.14 -18.34 18.42
C PHE A 212 0.29 -17.45 17.50
N MET A 213 0.77 -17.17 16.28
CA MET A 213 0.02 -16.45 15.26
C MET A 213 -1.32 -17.18 14.95
N PHE A 214 -1.33 -18.50 14.78
CA PHE A 214 -2.58 -19.24 14.59
C PHE A 214 -3.53 -19.12 15.78
N VAL A 215 -3.02 -19.15 17.03
CA VAL A 215 -3.85 -18.90 18.21
C VAL A 215 -4.45 -17.48 18.16
N CYS A 216 -3.64 -16.48 17.83
CA CYS A 216 -4.07 -15.08 17.75
C CYS A 216 -5.08 -14.81 16.61
N GLU A 217 -4.96 -15.50 15.49
CA GLU A 217 -5.83 -15.31 14.32
C GLU A 217 -7.09 -16.18 14.35
N LEU A 218 -7.03 -17.40 14.88
CA LEU A 218 -8.13 -18.37 14.80
C LEU A 218 -8.90 -18.56 16.12
N ILE A 219 -8.26 -18.37 17.27
CA ILE A 219 -8.84 -18.70 18.59
C ILE A 219 -9.12 -17.43 19.40
N ALA A 220 -8.10 -16.61 19.62
CA ALA A 220 -8.19 -15.40 20.44
C ALA A 220 -9.28 -14.40 20.01
N PRO A 221 -9.63 -14.21 18.73
CA PRO A 221 -10.65 -13.24 18.35
C PRO A 221 -12.04 -13.59 18.91
N TRP A 222 -12.36 -14.87 19.08
CA TRP A 222 -13.65 -15.31 19.65
C TRP A 222 -13.88 -14.80 21.07
N LEU A 223 -12.81 -14.55 21.83
CA LEU A 223 -12.88 -13.96 23.17
C LEU A 223 -13.53 -12.57 23.17
N LEU A 224 -13.48 -11.85 22.04
CA LEU A 224 -14.08 -10.51 21.90
C LEU A 224 -15.61 -10.53 21.83
N LEU A 225 -16.19 -11.66 21.39
CA LEU A 225 -17.64 -11.84 21.25
C LEU A 225 -18.29 -12.36 22.53
N LEU A 226 -17.50 -12.89 23.46
CA LEU A 226 -18.02 -13.39 24.72
C LEU A 226 -18.61 -12.25 25.58
N PRO A 227 -19.78 -12.48 26.21
CA PRO A 227 -20.42 -11.45 27.04
C PRO A 227 -19.62 -11.15 28.32
N VAL A 228 -18.74 -12.06 28.74
CA VAL A 228 -17.94 -11.97 29.96
C VAL A 228 -16.83 -10.93 29.81
N THR A 229 -16.99 -9.79 30.50
CA THR A 229 -16.07 -8.63 30.44
C THR A 229 -14.59 -8.95 30.71
N PRO A 230 -14.19 -9.69 31.77
CA PRO A 230 -12.78 -9.99 32.00
C PRO A 230 -12.16 -10.82 30.86
N VAL A 231 -12.89 -11.81 30.33
CA VAL A 231 -12.44 -12.63 29.20
C VAL A 231 -12.25 -11.78 27.95
N ARG A 232 -13.18 -10.86 27.69
CA ARG A 232 -13.07 -9.90 26.58
C ARG A 232 -11.83 -9.00 26.71
N ARG A 233 -11.49 -8.55 27.92
CA ARG A 233 -10.27 -7.75 28.17
C ARG A 233 -9.00 -8.54 27.84
N VAL A 234 -8.96 -9.82 28.20
CA VAL A 234 -7.85 -10.72 27.81
C VAL A 234 -7.78 -10.83 26.30
N GLY A 235 -8.92 -11.03 25.61
CA GLY A 235 -8.97 -11.04 24.14
C GLY A 235 -8.41 -9.77 23.52
N VAL A 236 -8.82 -8.60 24.01
CA VAL A 236 -8.27 -7.31 23.53
C VAL A 236 -6.77 -7.22 23.77
N LEU A 237 -6.28 -7.61 24.95
CA LEU A 237 -4.85 -7.56 25.28
C LEU A 237 -4.02 -8.44 24.34
N VAL A 238 -4.49 -9.68 24.08
CA VAL A 238 -3.83 -10.62 23.16
C VAL A 238 -3.78 -10.04 21.75
N GLN A 239 -4.88 -9.46 21.28
CA GLN A 239 -4.94 -8.84 19.94
C GLN A 239 -4.01 -7.63 19.83
N VAL A 240 -4.00 -6.75 20.83
CA VAL A 240 -3.10 -5.59 20.87
C VAL A 240 -1.64 -6.02 20.91
N ALA A 241 -1.30 -7.01 21.73
CA ALA A 241 0.06 -7.55 21.82
C ALA A 241 0.49 -8.18 20.47
N PHE A 242 -0.41 -8.91 19.82
CA PHE A 242 -0.15 -9.49 18.50
C PHE A 242 0.09 -8.42 17.43
N GLN A 243 -0.74 -7.38 17.38
CA GLN A 243 -0.52 -6.25 16.46
C GLN A 243 0.81 -5.53 16.75
N ALA A 244 1.13 -5.28 18.03
CA ALA A 244 2.39 -4.65 18.40
C ALA A 244 3.60 -5.49 17.97
N LEU A 245 3.52 -6.82 18.08
CA LEU A 245 4.57 -7.73 17.63
C LEU A 245 4.76 -7.65 16.10
N ILE A 246 3.67 -7.62 15.34
CA ILE A 246 3.72 -7.45 13.88
C ILE A 246 4.44 -6.14 13.53
N GLN A 247 4.02 -5.03 14.14
CA GLN A 247 4.65 -3.72 13.89
C GLN A 247 6.13 -3.70 14.26
N LEU A 248 6.51 -4.31 15.39
CA LEU A 248 7.90 -4.40 15.83
C LEU A 248 8.75 -5.22 14.85
N SER A 249 8.19 -6.30 14.33
CA SER A 249 8.88 -7.22 13.43
C SER A 249 9.01 -6.70 11.99
N GLY A 250 8.16 -5.76 11.58
CA GLY A 250 8.05 -5.31 10.19
C GLY A 250 8.32 -3.83 9.92
N ILE A 251 8.27 -2.92 10.91
CA ILE A 251 8.11 -1.49 10.60
C ILE A 251 8.77 -0.47 11.55
N THR A 252 9.77 -0.83 12.36
CA THR A 252 10.39 0.15 13.29
C THR A 252 11.66 0.84 12.80
N THR A 253 11.82 1.08 11.50
CA THR A 253 13.03 1.70 10.91
C THR A 253 13.16 3.23 11.03
N GLY A 254 12.50 3.91 11.99
CA GLY A 254 12.56 5.39 12.09
C GLY A 254 13.02 5.96 13.44
N LEU A 255 12.39 5.55 14.54
CA LEU A 255 12.60 6.20 15.84
C LEU A 255 13.92 5.77 16.49
N THR A 256 14.33 4.52 16.33
CA THR A 256 15.57 4.02 16.95
C THR A 256 16.82 4.59 16.29
N CYS A 257 16.84 4.74 14.96
CA CYS A 257 17.95 5.36 14.23
C CYS A 257 18.05 6.88 14.48
N THR A 258 16.91 7.56 14.67
CA THR A 258 16.89 9.00 15.01
C THR A 258 17.33 9.25 16.46
N LEU A 259 17.00 8.35 17.39
CA LEU A 259 17.48 8.41 18.79
C LEU A 259 18.95 7.95 18.93
N ALA A 260 19.42 7.01 18.11
CA ALA A 260 20.83 6.61 18.05
C ALA A 260 21.72 7.71 17.40
N SER A 261 21.17 8.47 16.44
CA SER A 261 21.87 9.61 15.83
C SER A 261 21.79 10.90 16.65
N SER A 262 20.83 11.03 17.57
CA SER A 262 20.79 12.16 18.53
C SER A 262 21.73 11.94 19.72
N SER A 263 21.87 10.70 20.20
CA SER A 263 22.80 10.35 21.28
C SER A 263 24.28 10.39 20.88
N SER A 264 24.59 10.19 19.59
CA SER A 264 25.96 10.31 19.06
C SER A 264 26.42 11.76 18.79
N ARG A 265 25.53 12.76 18.87
CA ARG A 265 25.86 14.18 18.64
C ARG A 265 26.18 14.99 19.90
N LEU A 266 26.01 14.44 21.11
CA LEU A 266 26.45 15.11 22.35
C LEU A 266 27.93 14.90 22.70
N GLY A 267 28.69 14.16 21.88
CA GLY A 267 30.05 13.74 22.19
C GLY A 267 31.20 14.41 21.41
N ARG A 268 31.00 15.54 20.72
CA ARG A 268 32.10 16.26 20.03
C ARG A 268 32.30 17.67 20.55
N ARG A 269 33.03 17.70 21.67
CA ARG A 269 33.76 18.83 22.25
C ARG A 269 34.47 19.63 21.16
N THR A 270 34.13 20.91 21.06
CA THR A 270 34.78 21.91 20.21
C THR A 270 36.26 22.05 20.59
N ARG A 271 37.17 21.82 19.64
CA ARG A 271 38.56 22.34 19.74
C ARG A 271 38.60 23.70 19.03
N PRO A 272 39.23 24.73 19.61
CA PRO A 272 39.33 26.04 18.98
C PRO A 272 40.32 26.04 17.81
N ARG A 273 40.02 26.86 16.79
CA ARG A 273 40.84 27.13 15.60
C ARG A 273 42.04 28.01 15.95
N SER A 274 43.20 27.70 15.36
CA SER A 274 44.38 28.59 15.28
C SER A 274 44.42 29.29 13.90
N PRO A 275 44.95 30.53 13.78
CA PRO A 275 44.85 31.38 12.58
C PRO A 275 45.97 31.10 11.54
N PRO A 276 45.93 31.74 10.34
CA PRO A 276 46.58 31.20 9.13
C PRO A 276 48.02 31.70 8.94
N GLY A 277 48.88 30.85 8.38
CA GLY A 277 50.20 31.24 7.90
C GLY A 277 50.86 30.16 7.04
N GLY A 278 51.24 30.53 5.81
CA GLY A 278 52.28 29.84 5.04
C GLY A 278 51.87 28.66 4.16
N ARG A 279 51.76 28.91 2.84
CA ARG A 279 51.91 27.91 1.76
C ARG A 279 53.37 27.39 1.73
N PRO A 280 53.67 26.16 1.23
CA PRO A 280 53.61 25.93 -0.21
C PRO A 280 53.26 24.52 -0.72
N ALA A 281 52.91 24.55 -2.02
CA ALA A 281 53.18 23.56 -3.07
C ALA A 281 52.65 22.13 -2.93
N GLY A 282 51.77 21.79 -3.87
CA GLY A 282 51.91 20.54 -4.62
C GLY A 282 50.65 19.71 -4.75
N TRP A 283 50.31 19.43 -6.01
CA TRP A 283 49.55 18.27 -6.50
C TRP A 283 48.02 18.41 -6.62
N SER A 284 47.61 18.86 -7.81
CA SER A 284 46.33 18.52 -8.43
C SER A 284 46.42 17.15 -9.13
N PRO A 285 45.40 16.29 -9.06
CA PRO A 285 45.19 15.26 -10.05
C PRO A 285 43.87 15.50 -10.78
N ALA A 286 43.97 15.97 -12.03
CA ALA A 286 42.89 15.93 -12.99
C ALA A 286 43.25 14.93 -14.10
N CYS A 287 42.23 14.19 -14.52
CA CYS A 287 42.10 13.49 -15.79
C CYS A 287 42.98 12.25 -16.04
N TRP A 288 42.32 11.11 -15.86
CA TRP A 288 42.56 9.90 -16.64
C TRP A 288 42.52 10.20 -18.16
N ARG A 289 43.69 10.16 -18.81
CA ARG A 289 43.83 9.82 -20.23
C ARG A 289 44.89 8.73 -20.37
N LEU A 290 44.48 7.68 -21.08
CA LEU A 290 45.29 6.55 -21.53
C LEU A 290 46.54 7.00 -22.31
N PRO A 291 47.67 6.29 -22.20
CA PRO A 291 48.70 6.31 -23.22
C PRO A 291 48.61 5.07 -24.13
N SER A 292 48.57 5.35 -25.44
CA SER A 292 48.93 4.45 -26.51
C SER A 292 50.46 4.32 -26.66
N ARG A 293 50.94 3.11 -26.97
CA ARG A 293 52.21 2.68 -27.61
C ARG A 293 52.05 1.16 -27.78
N GLY A 294 52.22 0.46 -28.91
CA GLY A 294 53.04 0.67 -30.09
C GLY A 294 54.18 -0.36 -30.10
N SER A 295 54.03 -1.53 -30.76
CA SER A 295 55.13 -2.25 -31.42
C SER A 295 54.65 -3.45 -32.30
N SER A 296 54.98 -3.33 -33.59
CA SER A 296 55.43 -4.30 -34.61
C SER A 296 54.93 -5.76 -34.70
N SER A 297 54.37 -6.06 -35.89
CA SER A 297 54.59 -7.19 -36.83
C SER A 297 53.23 -7.62 -37.38
N GLY A 298 52.93 -7.88 -38.65
CA GLY A 298 53.63 -8.03 -39.92
C GLY A 298 52.61 -8.71 -40.85
N GLY A 299 52.51 -8.34 -42.14
CA GLY A 299 51.75 -9.14 -43.13
C GLY A 299 50.64 -8.43 -43.93
N ARG A 300 51.02 -8.03 -45.16
CA ARG A 300 50.33 -8.17 -46.47
C ARG A 300 48.81 -8.04 -46.63
N GLY A 301 48.42 -7.31 -47.69
CA GLY A 301 47.18 -7.47 -48.48
C GLY A 301 46.19 -6.31 -48.31
N SER A 302 46.25 -5.25 -49.13
CA SER A 302 45.57 -5.09 -50.44
C SER A 302 44.05 -4.82 -50.34
N GLU A 303 43.65 -3.69 -50.94
CA GLU A 303 42.31 -3.33 -51.45
C GLU A 303 41.21 -3.00 -50.41
N ALA A 304 40.25 -2.10 -50.62
CA ALA A 304 40.02 -0.98 -51.53
C ALA A 304 38.70 -0.31 -51.06
N ARG A 305 38.60 1.03 -51.20
CA ARG A 305 37.39 1.84 -51.50
C ARG A 305 36.18 1.72 -50.54
N SER A 306 35.92 2.71 -49.68
CA SER A 306 35.13 3.94 -49.97
C SER A 306 33.72 3.72 -50.54
N ALA A 307 32.67 4.03 -49.77
CA ALA A 307 31.80 5.20 -49.99
C ALA A 307 30.43 5.11 -49.29
N ARG A 308 29.88 6.30 -49.04
CA ARG A 308 28.68 6.70 -48.28
C ARG A 308 27.33 6.29 -48.92
N CYS A 309 26.33 6.18 -48.04
CA CYS A 309 24.87 6.40 -48.20
C CYS A 309 24.45 7.68 -48.98
N PRO A 310 23.14 8.04 -49.07
CA PRO A 310 21.91 7.31 -49.48
C PRO A 310 21.01 8.15 -50.45
N ARG A 311 19.89 7.60 -51.00
CA ARG A 311 18.59 8.33 -51.25
C ARG A 311 17.47 7.53 -51.96
N SER A 312 16.29 7.53 -51.32
CA SER A 312 14.87 7.64 -51.77
C SER A 312 14.36 7.34 -53.19
N ALA A 313 13.20 6.65 -53.28
CA ALA A 313 11.95 6.98 -54.06
C ALA A 313 10.88 5.85 -53.89
N ARG A 314 9.70 6.07 -53.28
CA ARG A 314 8.34 6.42 -53.82
C ARG A 314 7.61 5.39 -54.72
N SER A 315 6.45 4.92 -54.25
CA SER A 315 5.09 4.79 -54.90
C SER A 315 4.35 3.57 -54.28
N ALA A 316 3.08 3.54 -53.84
CA ALA A 316 1.78 4.19 -54.06
C ALA A 316 0.78 3.31 -54.87
N SER A 317 -0.21 2.72 -54.18
CA SER A 317 -1.59 2.42 -54.66
C SER A 317 -2.45 1.93 -53.45
N ARG A 318 -3.45 2.68 -52.98
CA ARG A 318 -4.92 2.64 -53.32
C ARG A 318 -5.51 1.23 -53.18
N GLY A 319 -6.55 0.91 -52.41
CA GLY A 319 -7.62 1.66 -51.76
C GLY A 319 -8.97 1.00 -52.11
N HIS A 320 -9.86 0.71 -51.14
CA HIS A 320 -11.32 0.81 -51.28
C HIS A 320 -12.05 0.44 -49.98
N ALA A 321 -12.98 1.31 -49.60
CA ALA A 321 -13.94 1.16 -48.52
C ALA A 321 -15.31 0.74 -49.07
N SER A 322 -16.11 0.03 -48.27
CA SER A 322 -17.58 0.11 -48.33
C SER A 322 -18.22 -0.40 -47.04
N PHE A 323 -19.24 0.35 -46.64
CA PHE A 323 -20.06 0.30 -45.45
C PHE A 323 -21.37 -0.42 -45.81
N GLN A 324 -21.91 -1.32 -44.97
CA GLN A 324 -23.36 -1.61 -44.89
C GLN A 324 -23.68 -2.60 -43.75
N SER A 325 -24.58 -2.18 -42.84
CA SER A 325 -25.44 -3.04 -42.01
C SER A 325 -26.83 -3.10 -42.64
N PRO A 326 -27.64 -4.15 -42.40
CA PRO A 326 -28.79 -3.94 -41.51
C PRO A 326 -29.20 -5.14 -40.63
N TRP A 327 -29.92 -4.81 -39.56
CA TRP A 327 -30.66 -5.70 -38.65
C TRP A 327 -31.67 -6.64 -39.34
N SER A 328 -31.76 -7.90 -38.89
CA SER A 328 -33.01 -8.57 -38.45
C SER A 328 -32.71 -10.00 -37.96
N GLY A 329 -33.39 -10.42 -36.89
CA GLY A 329 -32.94 -11.53 -36.03
C GLY A 329 -33.49 -12.93 -36.30
N ARG A 330 -33.06 -13.90 -35.48
CA ARG A 330 -33.87 -15.04 -35.05
C ARG A 330 -33.27 -15.76 -33.84
N ARG A 331 -34.20 -16.35 -33.08
CA ARG A 331 -34.09 -16.99 -31.77
C ARG A 331 -33.24 -18.27 -31.73
N SER A 332 -32.70 -18.52 -30.54
CA SER A 332 -32.57 -19.81 -29.82
C SER A 332 -31.93 -21.02 -30.51
N ARG A 333 -30.87 -21.56 -29.88
CA ARG A 333 -30.81 -23.00 -29.56
C ARG A 333 -29.79 -23.28 -28.46
N ARG A 334 -30.25 -24.06 -27.47
CA ARG A 334 -29.51 -24.69 -26.38
C ARG A 334 -28.37 -25.56 -26.93
N ALA A 335 -27.23 -25.58 -26.25
CA ALA A 335 -26.37 -26.76 -26.20
C ALA A 335 -25.68 -26.85 -24.84
N ARG A 336 -26.03 -27.92 -24.10
CA ARG A 336 -25.36 -28.39 -22.90
C ARG A 336 -24.17 -29.26 -23.33
N GLY A 337 -23.01 -29.09 -22.71
CA GLY A 337 -21.90 -30.06 -22.67
C GLY A 337 -21.15 -29.82 -21.37
N ARG A 338 -21.39 -30.56 -20.28
CA ARG A 338 -20.99 -31.95 -19.98
C ARG A 338 -19.46 -32.11 -19.94
N TRP A 339 -18.87 -31.73 -18.80
CA TRP A 339 -17.52 -32.16 -18.39
C TRP A 339 -17.64 -33.40 -17.48
N ARG A 340 -17.08 -34.51 -17.96
CA ARG A 340 -16.58 -35.71 -17.25
C ARG A 340 -15.05 -35.61 -17.42
N ARG A 341 -14.14 -35.94 -16.51
CA ARG A 341 -14.10 -36.71 -15.26
C ARG A 341 -13.10 -36.00 -14.33
#